data_AF-A0A0M8NZG8-F1
#
_entry.id   AF-A0A0M8NZG8-F1
#
_cell.length_a   1.000
_cell.length_b   1.000
_cell.length_c   1.000
_cell.angle_alpha   90.00
_cell.angle_beta   90.00
_cell.angle_gamma   90.00
#
_symmetry.space_group_name_H-M   'P 1'
#
loop_
_entity.id
_entity.type
_entity.pdbx_description
1 polymer ?
#
loop_
_entity_poly.entity_id
_entity_poly.type
_entity_poly.pdbx_seq_one_letter_code
_entity_poly.pdbx_strand_id
1 'polypeptide(L)'
;MNDNLTALEKAVYRFPKFDLEAPTIMQTEKSYWALMSHKTGYRPNNVVAFRADSLSGPWSQPFIVAPLNTRTFNSQSGYTLRIEGTKRTTHLYIGDQWDSNSVWDSRYIWLPIQIDESKKTLELEWHDVYDLDVKTGDWKPVKGTTYTAKEARTHGDTYKQEANFATDGVILTGIYGNDSTVTFENIEGSGKAQWVSFYYENTDDLGFGDQPGGSPDRIGGSWQLRRISSVVVNGDPLSIQTLYQRDTHKGVILSTPLQLTLDKGKKNTITVGGLYNGFDYKGADLDRIVVYPTEG
;
A
#
# COMPACT_ATOMS: atom_id res chain seq x y z
N MET A 1 14.38 -12.68 28.50
CA MET A 1 13.81 -14.04 28.67
C MET A 1 14.81 -14.85 29.45
N ASN A 2 14.38 -15.87 30.20
CA ASN A 2 15.32 -16.84 30.75
C ASN A 2 16.02 -17.63 29.62
N ASP A 3 17.10 -18.35 29.96
CA ASP A 3 17.97 -19.02 28.97
C ASP A 3 17.26 -20.02 28.06
N ASN A 4 16.15 -20.62 28.52
CA ASN A 4 15.36 -21.56 27.73
C ASN A 4 14.15 -20.92 27.00
N LEU A 5 14.05 -19.59 27.02
CA LEU A 5 13.03 -18.78 26.32
C LEU A 5 11.58 -19.06 26.70
N THR A 6 11.32 -19.61 27.90
CA THR A 6 9.96 -19.98 28.34
C THR A 6 9.29 -18.95 29.24
N ALA A 7 10.06 -18.03 29.82
CA ALA A 7 9.53 -17.04 30.76
C ALA A 7 10.22 -15.68 30.65
N LEU A 8 9.46 -14.64 31.00
CA LEU A 8 10.00 -13.31 31.21
C LEU A 8 10.79 -13.28 32.51
N GLU A 9 12.10 -13.07 32.41
CA GLU A 9 12.97 -12.92 33.57
C GLU A 9 13.02 -11.46 34.06
N LYS A 10 13.19 -10.51 33.14
CA LYS A 10 13.35 -9.09 33.46
C LYS A 10 12.84 -8.20 32.32
N ALA A 11 12.13 -7.14 32.67
CA ALA A 11 11.84 -6.05 31.75
C ALA A 11 13.09 -5.17 31.54
N VAL A 12 13.55 -5.05 30.29
CA VAL A 12 14.76 -4.29 29.93
C VAL A 12 14.48 -2.81 29.70
N TYR A 13 13.36 -2.50 29.05
CA TYR A 13 12.89 -1.13 28.82
C TYR A 13 11.36 -1.12 28.77
N ARG A 14 10.76 -0.01 29.19
CA ARG A 14 9.32 0.25 29.05
C ARG A 14 9.15 1.65 28.46
N PHE A 15 8.56 1.73 27.27
CA PHE A 15 8.16 3.00 26.65
C PHE A 15 7.07 3.66 27.50
N PRO A 16 7.33 4.79 28.19
CA PRO A 16 6.34 5.40 29.07
C PRO A 16 5.37 6.25 28.25
N LYS A 17 4.07 6.16 28.58
CA LYS A 17 3.01 7.06 28.06
C LYS A 17 2.71 6.97 26.56
N PHE A 18 3.05 5.86 25.91
CA PHE A 18 2.66 5.60 24.52
C PHE A 18 1.56 4.54 24.45
N ASP A 19 0.56 4.80 23.60
CA ASP A 19 -0.50 3.85 23.29
C ASP A 19 -0.22 3.21 21.92
N LEU A 20 0.69 2.23 21.94
CA LEU A 20 1.22 1.58 20.75
C LEU A 20 0.99 0.06 20.80
N GLU A 21 0.93 -0.55 19.62
CA GLU A 21 0.76 -1.99 19.40
C GLU A 21 1.57 -2.46 18.19
N ALA A 22 1.38 -3.73 17.82
CA ALA A 22 2.01 -4.37 16.66
C ALA A 22 3.55 -4.16 16.59
N PRO A 23 4.29 -4.49 17.67
CA PRO A 23 5.69 -4.13 17.79
C PRO A 23 6.60 -5.07 17.00
N THR A 24 7.61 -4.49 16.35
CA THR A 24 8.76 -5.22 15.83
C THR A 24 10.05 -4.47 16.16
N ILE A 25 11.14 -5.20 16.43
CA ILE A 25 12.46 -4.62 16.67
C ILE A 25 13.43 -5.16 15.62
N MET A 26 14.11 -4.22 14.97
CA MET A 26 15.16 -4.46 13.99
C MET A 26 16.50 -4.08 14.60
N GLN A 27 17.50 -4.95 14.41
CA GLN A 27 18.89 -4.67 14.78
C GLN A 27 19.75 -4.42 13.53
N THR A 28 20.52 -3.34 13.57
CA THR A 28 21.62 -3.06 12.63
C THR A 28 22.95 -3.30 13.33
N GLU A 29 24.05 -3.15 12.60
CA GLU A 29 25.41 -3.23 13.18
C GLU A 29 25.69 -2.14 14.23
N LYS A 30 24.88 -1.09 14.28
CA LYS A 30 25.13 0.10 15.11
C LYS A 30 24.04 0.37 16.13
N SER A 31 22.80 -0.01 15.86
CA SER A 31 21.66 0.42 16.64
C SER A 31 20.46 -0.53 16.56
N TYR A 32 19.46 -0.25 17.40
CA TYR A 32 18.17 -0.92 17.44
C TYR A 32 17.09 0.07 17.03
N TRP A 33 16.13 -0.41 16.25
CA TRP A 33 14.98 0.34 15.79
C TRP A 33 13.72 -0.44 16.16
N ALA A 34 12.79 0.21 16.87
CA ALA A 34 11.50 -0.40 17.20
C ALA A 34 10.42 0.28 16.37
N LEU A 35 9.65 -0.49 15.60
CA LEU A 35 8.51 0.01 14.84
C LEU A 35 7.22 -0.47 15.50
N MET A 36 6.25 0.41 15.63
CA MET A 36 4.96 0.14 16.27
C MET A 36 3.85 0.98 15.62
N SER A 37 2.62 0.47 15.61
CA SER A 37 1.45 1.26 15.22
C SER A 37 0.73 1.83 16.44
N HIS A 38 -0.15 2.80 16.22
CA HIS A 38 -1.16 3.18 17.21
C HIS A 38 -2.30 2.14 17.26
N LYS A 39 -3.15 2.23 18.29
CA LYS A 39 -4.26 1.30 18.53
C LYS A 39 -5.55 1.76 17.87
N THR A 40 -5.70 1.47 16.57
CA THR A 40 -6.88 1.83 15.78
C THR A 40 -7.69 0.62 15.31
N GLY A 41 -7.40 -0.56 15.87
CA GLY A 41 -7.98 -1.83 15.44
C GLY A 41 -7.48 -2.23 14.06
N TYR A 42 -8.36 -2.68 13.17
CA TYR A 42 -8.00 -3.01 11.79
C TYR A 42 -7.78 -1.79 10.87
N ARG A 43 -8.03 -0.57 11.36
CA ARG A 43 -7.81 0.64 10.57
C ARG A 43 -6.32 0.99 10.55
N PRO A 44 -5.72 1.29 9.39
CA PRO A 44 -4.32 1.67 9.30
C PRO A 44 -4.09 3.03 9.97
N ASN A 45 -2.88 3.25 10.47
CA ASN A 45 -2.42 4.55 10.99
C ASN A 45 -0.94 4.76 10.65
N ASN A 46 -0.40 5.92 11.00
CA ASN A 46 1.02 6.20 10.80
C ASN A 46 1.87 5.39 11.78
N VAL A 47 2.52 4.33 11.29
CA VAL A 47 3.55 3.58 12.03
C VAL A 47 4.68 4.53 12.42
N VAL A 48 5.12 4.40 13.66
CA VAL A 48 6.24 5.17 14.21
C VAL A 48 7.45 4.27 14.47
N ALA A 49 8.64 4.85 14.37
CA ALA A 49 9.88 4.23 14.77
C ALA A 49 10.52 4.94 15.97
N PHE A 50 11.20 4.16 16.80
CA PHE A 50 12.10 4.60 17.86
C PHE A 50 13.49 4.06 17.57
N ARG A 51 14.53 4.77 18.00
CA ARG A 51 15.93 4.36 17.83
C ARG A 51 16.71 4.39 19.14
N ALA A 52 17.57 3.40 19.38
CA ALA A 52 18.49 3.35 20.51
C ALA A 52 19.81 2.63 20.17
N ASP A 53 20.90 2.97 20.84
CA ASP A 53 22.18 2.25 20.70
C ASP A 53 22.23 0.95 21.55
N SER A 54 21.29 0.78 22.48
CA SER A 54 21.11 -0.41 23.32
C SER A 54 19.62 -0.66 23.55
N LEU A 55 19.22 -1.92 23.70
CA LEU A 55 17.84 -2.29 24.06
C LEU A 55 17.36 -1.66 25.38
N SER A 56 18.28 -1.39 26.32
CA SER A 56 18.00 -0.70 27.58
C SER A 56 17.73 0.81 27.40
N GLY A 57 17.85 1.33 26.18
CA GLY A 57 17.74 2.74 25.88
C GLY A 57 19.03 3.54 26.16
N PRO A 58 18.95 4.88 26.14
CA PRO A 58 17.73 5.65 25.91
C PRO A 58 17.19 5.48 24.49
N TRP A 59 15.88 5.33 24.37
CA TRP A 59 15.17 5.35 23.08
C TRP A 59 14.80 6.79 22.70
N SER A 60 14.83 7.11 21.41
CA SER A 60 14.45 8.41 20.87
C SER A 60 12.97 8.74 21.13
N GLN A 61 12.56 9.98 20.83
CA GLN A 61 11.14 10.23 20.55
C GLN A 61 10.71 9.47 19.28
N PRO A 62 9.44 9.03 19.19
CA PRO A 62 8.94 8.40 17.99
C PRO A 62 8.90 9.38 16.82
N PHE A 63 9.10 8.87 15.61
CA PHE A 63 8.91 9.61 14.36
C PHE A 63 8.23 8.70 13.33
N ILE A 64 7.48 9.30 12.41
CA ILE A 64 6.71 8.56 11.39
C ILE A 64 7.65 8.03 10.31
N VAL A 65 7.40 6.81 9.84
CA VAL A 65 8.31 6.09 8.93
C VAL A 65 7.94 6.22 7.45
N ALA A 66 6.78 6.79 7.13
CA ALA A 66 6.27 6.89 5.75
C ALA A 66 5.68 8.30 5.52
N PRO A 67 5.44 8.72 4.26
CA PRO A 67 4.78 9.99 3.99
C PRO A 67 3.44 10.11 4.73
N LEU A 68 3.18 11.28 5.32
CA LEU A 68 1.95 11.55 6.04
C LEU A 68 0.72 11.27 5.17
N ASN A 69 -0.40 10.96 5.81
CA ASN A 69 -1.69 10.65 5.18
C ASN A 69 -1.72 9.35 4.33
N THR A 70 -0.58 8.70 4.08
CA THR A 70 -0.56 7.36 3.50
C THR A 70 -0.92 6.29 4.53
N ARG A 71 -0.79 6.59 5.83
CA ARG A 71 -0.98 5.65 6.96
C ARG A 71 -0.12 4.41 6.77
N THR A 72 1.16 4.68 6.54
CA THR A 72 2.17 3.67 6.19
C THR A 72 1.72 2.82 5.00
N PHE A 73 1.33 3.51 3.91
CA PHE A 73 0.80 2.87 2.70
C PHE A 73 -0.39 1.93 2.97
N ASN A 74 -1.28 2.35 3.86
CA ASN A 74 -2.43 1.58 4.33
C ASN A 74 -1.98 0.22 4.89
N SER A 75 -1.04 0.23 5.84
CA SER A 75 -0.55 -0.98 6.51
C SER A 75 -0.19 -0.76 7.97
N GLN A 76 -0.21 -1.86 8.73
CA GLN A 76 0.19 -1.94 10.13
C GLN A 76 1.50 -2.74 10.24
N SER A 77 2.43 -2.32 11.11
CA SER A 77 3.67 -3.06 11.34
C SER A 77 3.39 -4.48 11.85
N GLY A 78 4.01 -5.49 11.25
CA GLY A 78 3.93 -6.88 11.73
C GLY A 78 5.30 -7.41 12.13
N TYR A 79 6.24 -7.39 11.18
CA TYR A 79 7.58 -7.93 11.36
C TYR A 79 8.63 -7.10 10.63
N THR A 80 9.90 -7.28 10.99
CA THR A 80 11.04 -6.80 10.23
C THR A 80 11.97 -7.95 9.93
N LEU A 81 12.30 -8.16 8.65
CA LEU A 81 13.20 -9.22 8.23
C LEU A 81 14.57 -8.64 7.88
N ARG A 82 15.63 -9.25 8.41
CA ARG A 82 17.03 -8.94 8.07
C ARG A 82 17.54 -9.98 7.07
N ILE A 83 17.98 -9.52 5.91
CA ILE A 83 18.56 -10.33 4.84
C ILE A 83 20.04 -10.02 4.76
N GLU A 84 20.87 -10.96 5.19
CA GLU A 84 22.33 -10.85 5.16
C GLU A 84 22.86 -11.33 3.80
N GLY A 85 22.96 -10.39 2.87
CA GLY A 85 23.47 -10.65 1.54
C GLY A 85 25.00 -10.54 1.45
N THR A 86 25.58 -11.14 0.43
CA THR A 86 27.03 -11.08 0.18
C THR A 86 27.54 -9.68 -0.19
N LYS A 87 26.66 -8.76 -0.61
CA LYS A 87 27.03 -7.38 -0.97
C LYS A 87 26.50 -6.34 0.02
N ARG A 88 25.28 -6.52 0.52
CA ARG A 88 24.66 -5.64 1.52
C ARG A 88 23.70 -6.41 2.41
N THR A 89 23.48 -5.89 3.61
CA THR A 89 22.33 -6.26 4.43
C THR A 89 21.13 -5.42 3.99
N THR A 90 20.01 -6.07 3.74
CA THR A 90 18.74 -5.40 3.45
C THR A 90 17.73 -5.77 4.52
N HIS A 91 17.03 -4.76 5.03
CA HIS A 91 15.95 -4.95 5.98
C HIS A 91 14.62 -4.70 5.28
N LEU A 92 13.65 -5.58 5.51
CA LEU A 92 12.29 -5.43 4.99
C LEU A 92 11.34 -5.09 6.13
N TYR A 93 10.52 -4.07 5.91
CA TYR A 93 9.27 -3.86 6.64
C TYR A 93 8.27 -4.87 6.11
N ILE A 94 7.68 -5.66 6.99
CA ILE A 94 6.63 -6.62 6.68
C ILE A 94 5.40 -6.17 7.45
N GLY A 95 4.53 -5.45 6.75
CA GLY A 95 3.26 -4.98 7.29
C GLY A 95 2.06 -5.70 6.72
N ASP A 96 0.97 -5.64 7.46
CA ASP A 96 -0.34 -6.16 7.06
C ASP A 96 -1.24 -5.00 6.64
N GLN A 97 -1.80 -5.08 5.44
CA GLN A 97 -2.93 -4.28 5.00
C GLN A 97 -4.20 -5.05 5.33
N TRP A 98 -4.73 -4.78 6.52
CA TRP A 98 -5.88 -5.49 7.06
C TRP A 98 -7.16 -5.25 6.29
N ASP A 99 -7.98 -6.30 6.25
CA ASP A 99 -9.30 -6.28 5.68
C ASP A 99 -10.37 -6.77 6.66
N SER A 100 -10.92 -5.86 7.47
CA SER A 100 -11.92 -6.26 8.47
C SER A 100 -13.19 -6.86 7.86
N ASN A 101 -13.51 -6.54 6.61
CA ASN A 101 -14.70 -7.07 5.93
C ASN A 101 -14.48 -8.51 5.44
N SER A 102 -13.22 -8.89 5.19
CA SER A 102 -12.84 -10.19 4.63
C SER A 102 -11.41 -10.48 5.05
N VAL A 103 -11.19 -10.96 6.28
CA VAL A 103 -9.84 -11.05 6.86
C VAL A 103 -8.87 -11.89 6.02
N TRP A 104 -9.38 -12.92 5.34
CA TRP A 104 -8.60 -13.74 4.40
C TRP A 104 -8.13 -12.97 3.15
N ASP A 105 -8.73 -11.81 2.85
CA ASP A 105 -8.34 -10.89 1.79
C ASP A 105 -7.41 -9.76 2.25
N SER A 106 -6.91 -9.84 3.49
CA SER A 106 -5.80 -8.99 3.92
C SER A 106 -4.58 -9.22 3.02
N ARG A 107 -3.75 -8.19 2.86
CA ARG A 107 -2.59 -8.21 1.97
C ARG A 107 -1.31 -7.89 2.73
N TYR A 108 -0.18 -8.23 2.14
CA TYR A 108 1.12 -7.95 2.71
C TYR A 108 1.76 -6.75 2.03
N ILE A 109 2.26 -5.81 2.81
CA ILE A 109 3.04 -4.66 2.34
C ILE A 109 4.50 -4.88 2.76
N TRP A 110 5.31 -5.33 1.80
CA TRP A 110 6.72 -5.66 2.02
C TRP A 110 7.60 -4.62 1.34
N LEU A 111 8.25 -3.76 2.12
CA LEU A 111 9.04 -2.65 1.60
C LEU A 111 10.46 -2.68 2.16
N PRO A 112 11.50 -2.44 1.34
CA PRO A 112 12.84 -2.21 1.83
C PRO A 112 12.88 -0.99 2.75
N ILE A 113 13.50 -1.16 3.92
CA ILE A 113 13.69 -0.09 4.90
C ILE A 113 14.93 0.71 4.52
N GLN A 114 14.80 2.03 4.39
CA GLN A 114 15.93 2.92 4.17
C GLN A 114 16.39 3.51 5.50
N ILE A 115 17.63 3.20 5.88
CA ILE A 115 18.23 3.63 7.15
C ILE A 115 19.43 4.51 6.85
N ASP A 116 19.47 5.69 7.44
CA ASP A 116 20.68 6.52 7.52
C ASP A 116 21.15 6.57 8.97
N GLU A 117 22.10 5.71 9.31
CA GLU A 117 22.66 5.62 10.68
C GLU A 117 23.33 6.93 11.12
N SER A 118 23.84 7.75 10.19
CA SER A 118 24.49 9.01 10.52
C SER A 118 23.49 10.08 10.91
N LYS A 119 22.35 10.13 10.20
CA LYS A 119 21.24 11.05 10.48
C LYS A 119 20.26 10.49 11.51
N LYS A 120 20.36 9.20 11.82
CA LYS A 120 19.44 8.46 12.69
C LYS A 120 18.00 8.53 12.18
N THR A 121 17.84 8.36 10.87
CA THR A 121 16.52 8.31 10.21
C THR A 121 16.23 6.91 9.66
N LEU A 122 14.93 6.61 9.59
CA LEU A 122 14.37 5.41 9.00
C LEU A 122 13.15 5.81 8.19
N GLU A 123 13.14 5.45 6.90
CA GLU A 123 12.07 5.81 5.97
C GLU A 123 11.65 4.60 5.12
N LEU A 124 10.36 4.54 4.80
CA LEU A 124 9.76 3.60 3.86
C LEU A 124 9.34 4.36 2.61
N GLU A 125 9.77 3.84 1.47
CA GLU A 125 9.35 4.31 0.16
C GLU A 125 8.48 3.25 -0.52
N TRP A 126 7.42 3.69 -1.20
CA TRP A 126 6.54 2.79 -1.92
C TRP A 126 7.20 2.29 -3.21
N HIS A 127 7.20 0.97 -3.39
CA HIS A 127 7.56 0.32 -4.64
C HIS A 127 6.54 -0.75 -4.96
N ASP A 128 5.73 -0.55 -6.00
CA ASP A 128 4.76 -1.53 -6.47
C ASP A 128 5.39 -2.89 -6.78
N VAL A 129 6.51 -2.84 -7.48
CA VAL A 129 7.28 -3.99 -7.92
C VAL A 129 8.75 -3.64 -7.77
N TYR A 130 9.49 -4.51 -7.07
CA TYR A 130 10.93 -4.43 -6.95
C TYR A 130 11.52 -5.84 -7.07
N ASP A 131 12.73 -5.90 -7.60
CA ASP A 131 13.52 -7.12 -7.68
C ASP A 131 14.43 -7.17 -6.44
N LEU A 132 14.51 -8.33 -5.78
CA LEU A 132 15.29 -8.56 -4.57
C LEU A 132 16.07 -9.88 -4.73
N ASP A 133 17.39 -9.76 -4.77
CA ASP A 133 18.28 -10.92 -4.72
C ASP A 133 18.66 -11.22 -3.27
N VAL A 134 18.04 -12.24 -2.69
CA VAL A 134 18.29 -12.64 -1.30
C VAL A 134 19.72 -13.14 -1.05
N LYS A 135 20.47 -13.56 -2.07
CA LYS A 135 21.87 -14.00 -1.93
C LYS A 135 22.79 -12.80 -1.78
N THR A 136 22.61 -11.77 -2.61
CA THR A 136 23.46 -10.58 -2.57
C THR A 136 22.94 -9.51 -1.62
N GLY A 137 21.64 -9.57 -1.27
CA GLY A 137 20.91 -8.57 -0.51
C GLY A 137 20.57 -7.32 -1.34
N ASP A 138 20.95 -7.28 -2.61
CA ASP A 138 20.63 -6.16 -3.49
C ASP A 138 19.15 -6.15 -3.85
N TRP A 139 18.59 -4.95 -3.96
CA TRP A 139 17.25 -4.75 -4.48
C TRP A 139 17.20 -3.49 -5.36
N LYS A 140 16.22 -3.44 -6.26
CA LYS A 140 15.94 -2.26 -7.09
C LYS A 140 14.47 -2.20 -7.49
N PRO A 141 13.87 -1.01 -7.60
CA PRO A 141 12.53 -0.88 -8.15
C PRO A 141 12.51 -1.28 -9.63
N VAL A 142 11.44 -1.95 -10.04
CA VAL A 142 11.20 -2.28 -11.45
C VAL A 142 10.47 -1.10 -12.10
N LYS A 143 10.95 -0.65 -13.26
CA LYS A 143 10.31 0.43 -14.01
C LYS A 143 9.25 -0.15 -14.95
N GLY A 144 8.03 0.37 -14.86
CA GLY A 144 6.94 0.07 -15.79
C GLY A 144 6.67 1.20 -16.77
N THR A 145 5.73 0.96 -17.68
CA THR A 145 5.18 1.95 -18.62
C THR A 145 3.88 2.54 -18.06
N THR A 146 3.82 3.86 -17.98
CA THR A 146 2.67 4.58 -17.43
C THR A 146 1.63 4.91 -18.49
N TYR A 147 0.36 4.72 -18.16
CA TYR A 147 -0.80 5.17 -18.95
C TYR A 147 -1.69 6.03 -18.04
N THR A 148 -1.86 7.30 -18.38
CA THR A 148 -2.45 8.30 -17.48
C THR A 148 -3.95 8.48 -17.71
N ALA A 149 -4.65 8.99 -16.69
CA ALA A 149 -6.06 9.36 -16.75
C ALA A 149 -6.39 10.32 -17.88
N LYS A 150 -5.45 11.20 -18.24
CA LYS A 150 -5.62 12.20 -19.30
C LYS A 150 -5.91 11.56 -20.66
N GLU A 151 -5.25 10.46 -20.98
CA GLU A 151 -5.37 9.76 -22.28
C GLU A 151 -6.42 8.65 -22.27
N ALA A 152 -6.91 8.25 -21.09
CA ALA A 152 -7.94 7.22 -20.98
C ALA A 152 -9.29 7.68 -21.57
N ARG A 153 -10.08 6.73 -22.09
CA ARG A 153 -11.47 6.95 -22.51
C ARG A 153 -12.42 6.71 -21.36
N THR A 154 -13.50 7.48 -21.32
CA THR A 154 -14.60 7.28 -20.37
C THR A 154 -15.87 6.82 -21.09
N HIS A 155 -16.75 6.13 -20.37
CA HIS A 155 -18.07 5.71 -20.82
C HIS A 155 -19.10 5.97 -19.72
N GLY A 156 -20.37 6.16 -20.11
CA GLY A 156 -21.45 6.48 -19.18
C GLY A 156 -21.24 7.81 -18.49
N ASP A 157 -21.46 7.82 -17.17
CA ASP A 157 -21.33 9.01 -16.32
C ASP A 157 -19.91 9.22 -15.80
N THR A 158 -18.94 8.37 -16.18
CA THR A 158 -17.54 8.58 -15.83
C THR A 158 -16.97 9.80 -16.56
N TYR A 159 -16.26 10.66 -15.83
CA TYR A 159 -15.67 11.88 -16.38
C TYR A 159 -14.26 12.16 -15.84
N LYS A 160 -13.54 13.01 -16.57
CA LYS A 160 -12.23 13.54 -16.17
C LYS A 160 -12.45 14.76 -15.28
N GLN A 161 -11.83 14.77 -14.11
CA GLN A 161 -11.88 15.88 -13.16
C GLN A 161 -10.48 16.46 -12.96
N GLU A 162 -10.41 17.77 -12.76
CA GLU A 162 -9.17 18.43 -12.35
C GLU A 162 -8.76 17.95 -10.95
N ALA A 163 -7.51 17.51 -10.83
CA ALA A 163 -6.92 17.07 -9.58
C ALA A 163 -5.45 17.47 -9.54
N ASN A 164 -5.12 18.53 -8.79
CA ASN A 164 -3.76 19.08 -8.71
C ASN A 164 -2.71 18.12 -8.13
N PHE A 165 -3.15 17.07 -7.42
CA PHE A 165 -2.32 16.01 -6.86
C PHE A 165 -2.15 14.80 -7.80
N ALA A 166 -2.96 14.72 -8.87
CA ALA A 166 -2.92 13.63 -9.82
C ALA A 166 -1.90 13.90 -10.95
N THR A 167 -1.51 12.83 -11.62
CA THR A 167 -0.66 12.87 -12.81
C THR A 167 -1.35 13.69 -13.89
N ASP A 168 -0.60 14.56 -14.55
CA ASP A 168 -1.12 15.48 -15.57
C ASP A 168 -2.25 16.42 -15.09
N GLY A 169 -2.50 16.51 -13.78
CA GLY A 169 -3.58 17.31 -13.21
C GLY A 169 -4.98 16.74 -13.42
N VAL A 170 -5.12 15.46 -13.81
CA VAL A 170 -6.40 14.84 -14.17
C VAL A 170 -6.60 13.54 -13.42
N ILE A 171 -7.80 13.34 -12.86
CA ILE A 171 -8.26 12.06 -12.31
C ILE A 171 -9.56 11.62 -12.98
N LEU A 172 -9.78 10.31 -13.10
CA LEU A 172 -11.02 9.75 -13.62
C LEU A 172 -11.95 9.42 -12.46
N THR A 173 -13.16 9.95 -12.48
CA THR A 173 -14.16 9.77 -11.41
C THR A 173 -15.52 9.38 -11.99
N GLY A 174 -16.45 8.98 -11.12
CA GLY A 174 -17.78 8.52 -11.53
C GLY A 174 -17.77 7.09 -12.10
N ILE A 175 -16.82 6.25 -11.68
CA ILE A 175 -16.79 4.82 -12.05
C ILE A 175 -17.87 4.09 -11.24
N TYR A 176 -18.83 3.47 -11.93
CA TYR A 176 -19.97 2.83 -11.30
C TYR A 176 -20.51 1.67 -12.12
N GLY A 177 -20.54 0.48 -11.52
CA GLY A 177 -21.02 -0.74 -12.17
C GLY A 177 -20.33 -1.00 -13.51
N ASN A 178 -21.06 -1.59 -14.45
CA ASN A 178 -20.62 -1.78 -15.84
C ASN A 178 -21.08 -0.65 -16.78
N ASP A 179 -21.92 0.26 -16.29
CA ASP A 179 -22.52 1.33 -17.10
C ASP A 179 -21.60 2.56 -17.19
N SER A 180 -20.80 2.84 -16.16
CA SER A 180 -19.86 3.96 -16.11
C SER A 180 -18.45 3.47 -15.87
N THR A 181 -17.62 3.50 -16.92
CA THR A 181 -16.30 2.84 -16.94
C THR A 181 -15.20 3.72 -17.50
N VAL A 182 -13.96 3.35 -17.17
CA VAL A 182 -12.72 3.88 -17.74
C VAL A 182 -12.12 2.82 -18.66
N THR A 183 -11.53 3.22 -19.79
CA THR A 183 -10.68 2.33 -20.60
C THR A 183 -9.33 2.98 -20.91
N PHE A 184 -8.26 2.33 -20.48
CA PHE A 184 -6.90 2.60 -20.91
C PHE A 184 -6.61 1.82 -22.19
N GLU A 185 -5.95 2.45 -23.16
CA GLU A 185 -5.76 1.91 -24.51
C GLU A 185 -4.31 1.94 -24.95
N ASN A 186 -4.03 1.25 -26.07
CA ASN A 186 -2.71 1.14 -26.68
C ASN A 186 -1.65 0.55 -25.73
N ILE A 187 -2.08 -0.39 -24.88
CA ILE A 187 -1.23 -0.99 -23.86
C ILE A 187 -0.34 -2.06 -24.51
N GLU A 188 0.95 -1.99 -24.20
CA GLU A 188 1.94 -2.96 -24.64
C GLU A 188 1.87 -4.22 -23.78
N GLY A 189 1.47 -5.31 -24.41
CA GLY A 189 1.41 -6.64 -23.83
C GLY A 189 2.50 -7.55 -24.38
N SER A 190 2.96 -8.44 -23.51
CA SER A 190 4.02 -9.41 -23.77
C SER A 190 3.52 -10.75 -24.32
N GLY A 191 2.20 -11.02 -24.23
CA GLY A 191 1.63 -12.36 -24.42
C GLY A 191 1.80 -13.27 -23.20
N LYS A 192 2.22 -12.74 -22.05
CA LYS A 192 2.38 -13.43 -20.77
C LYS A 192 1.77 -12.58 -19.66
N ALA A 193 1.70 -13.16 -18.46
CA ALA A 193 1.32 -12.44 -17.24
C ALA A 193 2.27 -11.26 -16.96
N GLN A 194 1.69 -10.09 -16.71
CA GLN A 194 2.37 -8.85 -16.35
C GLN A 194 1.71 -8.24 -15.12
N TRP A 195 2.53 -7.70 -14.22
CA TRP A 195 2.02 -6.87 -13.14
C TRP A 195 1.50 -5.54 -13.72
N VAL A 196 0.32 -5.13 -13.26
CA VAL A 196 -0.29 -3.84 -13.57
C VAL A 196 -0.73 -3.20 -12.26
N SER A 197 -0.10 -2.08 -11.90
CA SER A 197 -0.52 -1.29 -10.75
C SER A 197 -1.55 -0.25 -11.14
N PHE A 198 -2.64 -0.22 -10.39
CA PHE A 198 -3.69 0.77 -10.52
C PHE A 198 -3.47 1.82 -9.45
N TYR A 199 -3.24 3.06 -9.85
CA TYR A 199 -3.07 4.20 -8.96
C TYR A 199 -4.40 4.92 -8.80
N TYR A 200 -4.83 5.10 -7.55
CA TYR A 200 -6.19 5.52 -7.27
C TYR A 200 -6.28 6.39 -6.01
N GLU A 201 -7.40 7.10 -5.91
CA GLU A 201 -7.88 7.78 -4.71
C GLU A 201 -9.24 7.19 -4.30
N ASN A 202 -9.41 6.92 -3.01
CA ASN A 202 -10.68 6.49 -2.44
C ASN A 202 -10.95 7.26 -1.14
N THR A 203 -11.75 8.31 -1.20
CA THR A 203 -11.90 9.23 -0.07
C THR A 203 -13.01 8.86 0.92
N ASP A 204 -13.52 7.64 0.88
CA ASP A 204 -14.67 7.21 1.69
C ASP A 204 -14.41 7.22 3.21
N ASP A 205 -13.16 7.06 3.66
CA ASP A 205 -12.77 7.16 5.07
C ASP A 205 -12.63 8.60 5.59
N LEU A 206 -12.54 9.61 4.70
CA LEU A 206 -12.42 11.03 5.08
C LEU A 206 -11.31 11.36 6.11
N GLY A 207 -10.30 10.51 6.29
CA GLY A 207 -9.20 10.69 7.24
C GLY A 207 -9.47 10.19 8.67
N PHE A 208 -10.50 9.37 8.88
CA PHE A 208 -10.80 8.77 10.19
C PHE A 208 -9.84 7.65 10.61
N GLY A 209 -9.08 7.06 9.68
CA GLY A 209 -8.14 5.97 9.97
C GLY A 209 -7.15 6.28 11.09
N ASP A 210 -6.76 7.54 11.26
CA ASP A 210 -5.79 7.97 12.28
C ASP A 210 -6.38 8.17 13.69
N GLN A 211 -7.72 8.14 13.87
CA GLN A 211 -8.36 8.49 15.14
C GLN A 211 -8.45 7.30 16.12
N PRO A 212 -7.81 7.37 17.31
CA PRO A 212 -7.99 6.40 18.39
C PRO A 212 -9.45 6.38 18.88
N GLY A 213 -10.04 5.20 19.07
CA GLY A 213 -11.38 5.05 19.66
C GLY A 213 -12.58 5.29 18.74
N GLY A 214 -12.38 5.73 17.48
CA GLY A 214 -13.34 5.57 16.38
C GLY A 214 -14.77 6.11 16.61
N SER A 215 -14.97 7.16 17.41
CA SER A 215 -16.32 7.69 17.70
C SER A 215 -16.44 9.23 17.54
N PRO A 216 -17.56 9.77 16.99
CA PRO A 216 -18.62 9.08 16.26
C PRO A 216 -18.62 9.43 14.76
N ASP A 217 -18.72 8.36 13.96
CA ASP A 217 -19.78 8.16 12.98
C ASP A 217 -20.61 9.43 12.70
N ARG A 218 -20.31 10.11 11.60
CA ARG A 218 -21.09 11.28 11.17
C ARG A 218 -22.48 10.78 10.81
N ILE A 219 -23.45 11.05 11.70
CA ILE A 219 -24.90 10.96 11.51
C ILE A 219 -25.28 10.51 10.09
N GLY A 220 -25.41 9.19 9.91
CA GLY A 220 -25.95 8.56 8.70
C GLY A 220 -24.96 8.17 7.58
N GLY A 221 -23.65 8.36 7.74
CA GLY A 221 -22.65 7.93 6.76
C GLY A 221 -21.85 6.71 7.22
N SER A 222 -22.00 5.56 6.57
CA SER A 222 -21.20 4.37 6.86
C SER A 222 -19.77 4.52 6.34
N TRP A 223 -18.78 4.44 7.23
CA TRP A 223 -17.37 4.25 6.86
C TRP A 223 -17.22 3.06 5.90
N GLN A 224 -16.50 3.25 4.79
CA GLN A 224 -16.20 2.19 3.84
C GLN A 224 -14.69 1.96 3.74
N LEU A 225 -14.25 0.78 4.16
CA LEU A 225 -12.83 0.38 4.13
C LEU A 225 -12.24 0.35 2.71
N ARG A 226 -13.07 0.08 1.71
CA ARG A 226 -12.64 -0.11 0.33
C ARG A 226 -13.79 0.09 -0.65
N ARG A 227 -13.41 0.50 -1.86
CA ARG A 227 -14.19 0.30 -3.08
C ARG A 227 -13.67 -0.93 -3.81
N ILE A 228 -14.49 -1.47 -4.71
CA ILE A 228 -14.15 -2.64 -5.51
C ILE A 228 -14.43 -2.32 -6.96
N SER A 229 -13.42 -2.51 -7.81
CA SER A 229 -13.53 -2.33 -9.24
C SER A 229 -13.42 -3.65 -9.99
N SER A 230 -14.11 -3.76 -11.12
CA SER A 230 -13.87 -4.80 -12.11
C SER A 230 -12.76 -4.36 -13.04
N VAL A 231 -11.88 -5.26 -13.43
CA VAL A 231 -10.83 -5.02 -14.41
C VAL A 231 -10.96 -6.04 -15.53
N VAL A 232 -11.15 -5.59 -16.76
CA VAL A 232 -11.38 -6.43 -17.94
C VAL A 232 -10.35 -6.10 -19.01
N VAL A 233 -9.67 -7.11 -19.52
CA VAL A 233 -8.67 -6.99 -20.59
C VAL A 233 -9.33 -7.23 -21.94
N ASN A 234 -9.07 -6.36 -22.92
CA ASN A 234 -9.50 -6.50 -24.32
C ASN A 234 -11.01 -6.71 -24.51
N GLY A 235 -11.82 -6.26 -23.54
CA GLY A 235 -13.27 -6.48 -23.53
C GLY A 235 -13.70 -7.94 -23.35
N ASP A 236 -12.79 -8.86 -23.00
CA ASP A 236 -13.09 -10.26 -22.76
C ASP A 236 -13.70 -10.45 -21.36
N PRO A 237 -14.99 -10.79 -21.22
CA PRO A 237 -15.63 -10.95 -19.91
C PRO A 237 -14.99 -12.06 -19.07
N LEU A 238 -14.33 -13.04 -19.69
CA LEU A 238 -13.66 -14.14 -18.99
C LEU A 238 -12.35 -13.69 -18.32
N SER A 239 -11.81 -12.53 -18.70
CA SER A 239 -10.60 -11.96 -18.12
C SER A 239 -10.84 -11.18 -16.82
N ILE A 240 -12.10 -11.05 -16.38
CA ILE A 240 -12.48 -10.19 -15.26
C ILE A 240 -11.66 -10.49 -13.99
N GLN A 241 -11.05 -9.44 -13.43
CA GLN A 241 -10.37 -9.47 -12.14
C GLN A 241 -11.05 -8.51 -11.16
N THR A 242 -10.96 -8.86 -9.88
CA THR A 242 -11.44 -8.03 -8.77
C THR A 242 -10.30 -7.15 -8.25
N LEU A 243 -10.45 -5.83 -8.37
CA LEU A 243 -9.49 -4.86 -7.87
C LEU A 243 -10.01 -4.24 -6.57
N TYR A 244 -9.38 -4.59 -5.45
CA TYR A 244 -9.69 -3.99 -4.15
C TYR A 244 -8.93 -2.69 -3.96
N GLN A 245 -9.67 -1.58 -3.82
CA GLN A 245 -9.12 -0.23 -3.69
C GLN A 245 -9.42 0.27 -2.28
N ARG A 246 -8.44 0.13 -1.38
CA ARG A 246 -8.56 0.53 0.02
C ARG A 246 -8.82 2.01 0.13
N ASP A 247 -9.34 2.46 1.26
CA ASP A 247 -9.51 3.88 1.47
C ASP A 247 -8.14 4.62 1.45
N THR A 248 -8.16 5.86 0.98
CA THR A 248 -7.04 6.79 0.95
C THR A 248 -7.48 8.12 1.56
N HIS A 249 -6.52 8.99 1.85
CA HIS A 249 -6.83 10.36 2.23
C HIS A 249 -7.09 11.22 0.97
N LYS A 250 -7.88 12.29 1.14
CA LYS A 250 -8.06 13.31 0.09
C LYS A 250 -6.71 13.83 -0.40
N GLY A 251 -6.51 13.80 -1.71
CA GLY A 251 -5.27 14.21 -2.39
C GLY A 251 -4.10 13.22 -2.25
N VAL A 252 -4.35 12.01 -1.73
CA VAL A 252 -3.33 10.97 -1.60
C VAL A 252 -3.65 9.82 -2.55
N ILE A 253 -2.75 9.63 -3.51
CA ILE A 253 -2.78 8.49 -4.43
C ILE A 253 -2.04 7.32 -3.79
N LEU A 254 -2.73 6.19 -3.64
CA LEU A 254 -2.11 4.89 -3.37
C LEU A 254 -2.23 4.02 -4.62
N SER A 255 -1.72 2.80 -4.55
CA SER A 255 -1.82 1.86 -5.66
C SER A 255 -2.05 0.43 -5.17
N THR A 256 -2.59 -0.39 -6.06
CA THR A 256 -2.80 -1.82 -5.84
C THR A 256 -2.56 -2.58 -7.14
N PRO A 257 -1.74 -3.66 -7.12
CA PRO A 257 -1.39 -4.39 -8.32
C PRO A 257 -2.34 -5.56 -8.61
N LEU A 258 -2.50 -5.87 -9.90
CA LEU A 258 -3.03 -7.14 -10.39
C LEU A 258 -2.04 -7.77 -11.35
N GLN A 259 -2.02 -9.10 -11.42
CA GLN A 259 -1.32 -9.81 -12.47
C GLN A 259 -2.30 -10.10 -13.61
N LEU A 260 -2.09 -9.46 -14.76
CA LEU A 260 -2.98 -9.53 -15.93
C LEU A 260 -2.26 -10.21 -17.10
N THR A 261 -2.99 -10.99 -17.89
CA THR A 261 -2.45 -11.54 -19.16
C THR A 261 -2.85 -10.62 -20.30
N LEU A 262 -1.87 -9.92 -20.87
CA LEU A 262 -2.06 -9.02 -22.01
C LEU A 262 -1.61 -9.71 -23.29
N ASP A 263 -2.39 -9.59 -24.36
CA ASP A 263 -2.04 -10.12 -25.67
C ASP A 263 -0.73 -9.51 -26.17
N LYS A 264 0.04 -10.28 -26.94
CA LYS A 264 1.30 -9.77 -27.48
C LYS A 264 1.04 -8.63 -28.46
N GLY A 265 1.60 -7.45 -28.21
CA GLY A 265 1.49 -6.27 -29.07
C GLY A 265 1.01 -5.02 -28.33
N LYS A 266 0.70 -3.96 -29.06
CA LYS A 266 0.43 -2.61 -28.49
C LYS A 266 -1.04 -2.19 -28.54
N LYS A 267 -1.95 -3.15 -28.71
CA LYS A 267 -3.38 -2.87 -28.92
C LYS A 267 -4.24 -3.35 -27.76
N ASN A 268 -3.63 -3.66 -26.62
CA ASN A 268 -4.42 -4.09 -25.47
C ASN A 268 -5.20 -2.91 -24.90
N THR A 269 -6.35 -3.23 -24.34
CA THR A 269 -7.15 -2.33 -23.54
C THR A 269 -7.36 -2.90 -22.15
N ILE A 270 -7.43 -2.03 -21.15
CA ILE A 270 -7.84 -2.38 -19.80
C ILE A 270 -9.03 -1.48 -19.45
N THR A 271 -10.21 -2.10 -19.30
CA THR A 271 -11.43 -1.42 -18.89
C THR A 271 -11.67 -1.64 -17.40
N VAL A 272 -11.90 -0.55 -16.67
CA VAL A 272 -12.20 -0.55 -15.23
C VAL A 272 -13.63 -0.08 -15.01
N GLY A 273 -14.43 -0.92 -14.36
CA GLY A 273 -15.77 -0.61 -13.88
C GLY A 273 -15.88 -0.78 -12.37
N GLY A 274 -17.08 -0.68 -11.83
CA GLY A 274 -17.36 -0.89 -10.41
C GLY A 274 -17.99 -2.26 -10.11
N LEU A 275 -17.68 -2.80 -8.94
CA LEU A 275 -18.25 -4.04 -8.39
C LEU A 275 -18.92 -3.76 -7.05
N TYR A 276 -19.88 -4.61 -6.67
CA TYR A 276 -20.57 -4.49 -5.40
C TYR A 276 -19.59 -4.59 -4.23
N ASN A 277 -19.54 -3.57 -3.37
CA ASN A 277 -18.63 -3.51 -2.22
C ASN A 277 -19.31 -3.77 -0.86
N GLY A 278 -20.60 -4.15 -0.87
CA GLY A 278 -21.43 -4.26 0.32
C GLY A 278 -22.38 -3.06 0.54
N PHE A 279 -22.15 -1.94 -0.15
CA PHE A 279 -22.95 -0.72 -0.03
C PHE A 279 -23.49 -0.28 -1.39
N ASP A 280 -22.61 -0.15 -2.38
CA ASP A 280 -22.92 0.25 -3.75
C ASP A 280 -21.96 -0.41 -4.74
N TYR A 281 -21.89 0.10 -5.97
CA TYR A 281 -21.04 -0.40 -7.06
C TYR A 281 -19.98 0.61 -7.49
N LYS A 282 -19.49 1.48 -6.58
CA LYS A 282 -18.47 2.47 -6.93
C LYS A 282 -17.09 1.84 -7.10
N GLY A 283 -16.42 2.20 -8.19
CA GLY A 283 -14.96 2.10 -8.30
C GLY A 283 -14.29 3.31 -7.64
N ALA A 284 -13.02 3.16 -7.24
CA ALA A 284 -12.24 4.32 -6.78
C ALA A 284 -11.80 5.19 -7.96
N ASP A 285 -11.50 6.46 -7.69
CA ASP A 285 -11.08 7.41 -8.71
C ASP A 285 -9.67 7.03 -9.20
N LEU A 286 -9.44 7.00 -10.52
CA LEU A 286 -8.20 6.49 -11.11
C LEU A 286 -7.30 7.61 -11.63
N ASP A 287 -6.05 7.61 -11.19
CA ASP A 287 -5.00 8.54 -11.65
C ASP A 287 -4.27 7.98 -12.88
N ARG A 288 -3.80 6.73 -12.80
CA ARG A 288 -3.03 6.08 -13.85
C ARG A 288 -2.99 4.58 -13.64
N ILE A 289 -2.53 3.87 -14.67
CA ILE A 289 -2.00 2.51 -14.52
C ILE A 289 -0.52 2.48 -14.88
N VAL A 290 0.22 1.56 -14.28
CA VAL A 290 1.61 1.28 -14.61
C VAL A 290 1.74 -0.20 -14.95
N VAL A 291 2.17 -0.51 -16.17
CA VAL A 291 2.34 -1.87 -16.68
C VAL A 291 3.81 -2.23 -16.61
N TYR A 292 4.14 -3.27 -15.83
CA TYR A 292 5.51 -3.72 -15.63
C TYR A 292 5.93 -4.75 -16.70
N PRO A 293 7.23 -4.87 -16.99
CA PRO A 293 7.73 -5.96 -17.81
C PRO A 293 7.42 -7.32 -17.16
N THR A 294 7.41 -8.38 -17.96
CA THR A 294 7.29 -9.75 -17.45
C THR A 294 8.47 -10.07 -16.54
N GLU A 295 8.23 -10.90 -15.53
CA GLU A 295 9.30 -11.51 -14.75
C GLU A 295 10.27 -12.26 -15.68
N GLY A 296 11.56 -12.03 -15.48
CA GLY A 296 12.66 -12.53 -16.31
C GLY A 296 13.35 -13.74 -15.72
#